data_AF-R4NUE9-F1
#
_entry.id   AF-R4NUE9-F1
#
_cell.length_a   1.000
_cell.length_b   1.000
_cell.length_c   1.000
_cell.angle_alpha   90.00
_cell.angle_beta   90.00
_cell.angle_gamma   90.00
#
_symmetry.space_group_name_H-M   'P 1'
#
loop_
_entity.id
_entity.type
_entity.pdbx_description
1 polymer ?
#
loop_
_entity_poly.entity_id
_entity_poly.type
_entity_poly.pdbx_seq_one_letter_code
_entity_poly.pdbx_strand_id
1 'polypeptide(L)' 'MKNKTRSCVPAFLRSCVPAFLRSCVPAFLRSCVPAFLRSCVPAFLRS' A
#
# COMPACT_ATOMS: atom_id res chain seq x y z
N MET A 1 -28.39 -14.59 -12.61
CA MET A 1 -27.58 -13.67 -11.77
C MET A 1 -26.13 -14.11 -11.52
N LYS A 2 -25.58 -15.14 -12.19
CA LYS A 2 -24.23 -15.68 -11.91
C LYS A 2 -23.07 -15.04 -12.69
N ASN A 3 -23.36 -14.04 -13.55
CA ASN A 3 -22.39 -13.51 -14.52
C ASN A 3 -21.90 -12.09 -14.20
N LYS A 4 -22.53 -11.38 -13.25
CA LYS A 4 -22.12 -10.03 -12.85
C LYS A 4 -20.82 -10.07 -12.02
N THR A 5 -20.73 -11.02 -11.08
CA THR A 5 -19.58 -11.17 -10.19
C THR A 5 -18.28 -11.51 -10.92
N ARG A 6 -18.33 -12.34 -11.97
CA ARG A 6 -17.14 -12.75 -12.73
C ARG A 6 -16.50 -11.62 -13.54
N SER A 7 -17.27 -10.60 -13.93
CA SER A 7 -16.76 -9.43 -14.67
C SER A 7 -16.43 -8.25 -13.75
N CYS A 8 -17.12 -8.12 -12.62
CA CYS A 8 -16.86 -7.04 -11.66
C CYS A 8 -15.52 -7.18 -10.94
N VAL A 9 -15.11 -8.39 -10.57
CA VAL A 9 -13.82 -8.62 -9.88
C VAL A 9 -12.61 -8.17 -10.71
N PRO A 10 -12.43 -8.62 -11.98
CA PRO A 10 -11.28 -8.18 -12.78
C PRO A 10 -11.32 -6.68 -13.10
N ALA A 11 -12.50 -6.09 -13.29
CA ALA A 11 -12.63 -4.65 -13.51
C ALA A 11 -12.29 -3.83 -12.25
N PHE A 12 -12.77 -4.26 -11.09
CA PHE A 12 -12.45 -3.64 -9.80
C PHE A 12 -10.96 -3.72 -9.51
N LEU A 13 -10.34 -4.90 -9.66
CA LEU A 13 -8.90 -5.05 -9.47
C LEU A 13 -8.11 -4.15 -10.42
N ARG A 14 -8.50 -4.08 -11.70
CA ARG A 14 -7.77 -3.30 -12.70
C ARG A 14 -7.85 -1.78 -12.48
N SER A 15 -8.91 -1.27 -11.87
CA SER A 15 -9.05 0.17 -11.57
C SER A 15 -8.67 0.55 -10.14
N CYS A 16 -9.12 -0.23 -9.15
CA CYS A 16 -8.92 0.12 -7.74
C CYS A 16 -7.51 -0.20 -7.25
N VAL A 17 -6.84 -1.25 -7.74
CA VAL A 17 -5.46 -1.57 -7.33
C VAL A 17 -4.48 -0.46 -7.74
N PRO A 18 -4.43 -0.01 -9.01
CA PRO A 18 -3.50 1.07 -9.38
C PRO A 18 -3.84 2.41 -8.70
N ALA A 19 -5.13 2.72 -8.49
CA ALA A 19 -5.53 3.92 -7.75
C ALA A 19 -5.09 3.86 -6.28
N PHE A 20 -5.31 2.71 -5.62
CA PHE A 20 -4.88 2.47 -4.25
C PHE A 20 -3.36 2.52 -4.14
N LEU A 21 -2.62 1.84 -5.02
CA LEU A 21 -1.17 1.87 -5.03
C LEU A 21 -0.64 3.30 -5.23
N ARG A 22 -1.19 4.05 -6.18
CA ARG A 22 -0.72 5.40 -6.49
C ARG A 22 -0.99 6.42 -5.38
N SER A 23 -1.97 6.18 -4.51
CA SER A 23 -2.32 7.11 -3.43
C SER A 23 -1.80 6.63 -2.07
N CYS A 24 -2.05 5.36 -1.73
CA CYS A 24 -1.72 4.81 -0.41
C CYS A 24 -0.23 4.47 -0.26
N VAL A 25 0.45 3.99 -1.32
CA VAL A 25 1.89 3.69 -1.23
C VAL A 25 2.73 4.93 -0.94
N PRO A 26 2.61 6.06 -1.68
CA PRO A 26 3.40 7.24 -1.36
C PRO A 26 3.05 7.85 0.00
N ALA A 27 1.78 7.80 0.41
CA ALA A 27 1.38 8.26 1.75
C ALA A 27 2.00 7.39 2.86
N PHE A 28 1.94 6.07 2.71
CA PHE A 28 2.55 5.11 3.62
C PHE A 28 4.06 5.29 3.67
N LEU A 29 4.74 5.36 2.52
CA LEU A 29 6.18 5.57 2.47
C LEU A 29 6.58 6.88 3.14
N ARG A 30 5.85 7.98 2.88
CA ARG A 30 6.18 9.30 3.44
C ARG A 30 5.98 9.39 4.95
N SER A 31 5.10 8.57 5.53
CA SER A 31 4.82 8.60 6.97
C SER A 31 5.59 7.50 7.73
N CYS A 32 5.51 6.26 7.25
CA CYS A 32 6.04 5.09 7.94
C CYS A 32 7.56 4.92 7.78
N VAL A 33 8.14 5.25 6.61
CA VAL A 33 9.60 5.14 6.41
C VAL A 33 10.38 6.06 7.35
N PRO A 34 10.09 7.37 7.46
CA PRO A 34 10.84 8.22 8.39
C PRO A 34 10.63 7.83 9.86
N ALA A 35 9.42 7.37 10.24
CA ALA A 35 9.18 6.87 11.60
C ALA A 35 10.00 5.61 11.91
N PHE A 36 10.03 4.66 10.96
CA PHE A 36 10.82 3.43 11.07
C PHE A 36 12.31 3.74 11.14
N LEU A 37 12.82 4.58 10.25
CA LEU A 37 14.24 4.97 10.27
C LEU A 37 14.61 5.64 11.59
N ARG A 38 13.77 6.55 12.10
CA ARG A 38 14.06 7.27 13.34
C ARG A 38 14.02 6.39 14.58
N SER A 39 13.25 5.31 14.57
CA SER A 39 13.13 4.37 15.70
C SER A 39 14.14 3.22 15.61
N CYS A 40 14.28 2.61 14.43
CA CYS A 40 15.05 1.39 14.23
C CYS A 40 16.53 1.64 13.95
N VAL A 41 16.90 2.71 13.24
CA VAL A 41 18.32 3.01 12.97
C VAL A 41 19.12 3.27 14.26
N PRO A 42 18.65 4.08 15.22
CA PRO A 42 19.39 4.27 16.48
C PRO A 42 19.45 3.00 17.33
N ALA A 43 18.45 2.12 17.25
CA ALA A 43 18.49 0.84 17.95
C ALA A 43 19.54 -0.10 17.35
N PHE A 44 19.65 -0.13 16.01
CA PHE A 44 20.63 -0.95 15.31
C PHE A 44 22.07 -0.44 15.50
N LEU A 45 22.27 0.88 15.50
CA LEU A 45 23.58 1.50 15.73
C LEU A 45 24.06 1.40 17.18
N ARG A 46 23.16 1.12 18.12
CA ARG A 46 23.47 1.00 19.56
C ARG A 46 23.56 -0.47 20.00
N SER A 47 23.26 -1.40 19.11
CA SER A 47 23.54 -2.84 19.25
C SER A 47 24.91 -3.16 18.70
#